data_AF-A0A6J4XDA7-F1
#
_entry.id   AF-A0A6J4XDA7-F1
#
_cell.length_a   1.000
_cell.length_b   1.000
_cell.length_c   1.000
_cell.angle_alpha   90.00
_cell.angle_beta   90.00
_cell.angle_gamma   90.00
#
_symmetry.space_group_name_H-M   'P 1'
#
loop_
_entity.id
_entity.type
_entity.pdbx_description
1 polymer ?
#
loop_
_entity_poly.entity_id
_entity_poly.type
_entity_poly.pdbx_seq_one_letter_code
_entity_poly.pdbx_strand_id
1 'polypeptide(L)'
;MSTACNCNLSHNNKDIWVISEGRISDIDLSGVIGEKVDGPYKEYKISDIGRYLLNPHSIEVKKKLIGGEIHYMQGIIKKIRKSIHKTLPAFLKKRKQNPSLSPEVIVSRYKMRIPSMKDSELEVHLNKIYDQLKSYDSFSKKLDLLDPPNIFQIVGICEDIGGNYSYLKLQGSIEEKIKYLGKSIAKDVGVILNKAYVAEGLYELRGFDFQSYNPAVSYRLFSYNNGKEHKACVLTSLNQVEFYITDNHLLKHMFLLEQSLKANPSLCKVFELCTGGEANPIKLFFNKKLEIDYAKSPLPAIYQDVLKTHNTGSNSRNLIKPILNYLQIGISLNYMLADDDKDDRTFTHISVLHDLRALEPLRKNLPDVYAAVAKHGFITDSGRFYLLDSINGYNNA
;
A
#
# COMPACT_ATOMS: atom_id res chain seq x y z
N MET A 1 -37.49 -8.55 6.69
CA MET A 1 -37.86 -7.14 6.97
C MET A 1 -36.83 -6.26 6.27
N SER A 2 -37.30 -5.43 5.34
CA SER A 2 -36.49 -4.67 4.39
C SER A 2 -36.06 -3.35 5.03
N THR A 3 -34.76 -3.18 5.27
CA THR A 3 -34.16 -1.88 5.59
C THR A 3 -33.83 -1.17 4.29
N ALA A 4 -34.72 -0.24 3.89
CA ALA A 4 -34.47 0.70 2.82
C ALA A 4 -33.25 1.56 3.18
N CYS A 5 -32.14 1.37 2.47
CA CYS A 5 -30.93 2.16 2.63
C CYS A 5 -31.12 3.50 1.90
N ASN A 6 -31.80 4.44 2.55
CA ASN A 6 -31.73 5.85 2.16
C ASN A 6 -30.36 6.38 2.60
N CYS A 7 -29.37 6.25 1.72
CA CYS A 7 -28.07 6.88 1.89
C CYS A 7 -28.23 8.40 1.78
N ASN A 8 -28.53 9.05 2.91
CA ASN A 8 -28.28 10.48 3.10
C ASN A 8 -26.76 10.69 2.98
N LEU A 9 -26.28 10.99 1.76
CA LEU A 9 -24.88 11.27 1.40
C LEU A 9 -24.37 12.63 1.95
N SER A 10 -24.81 13.00 3.15
CA SER A 10 -24.30 14.15 3.92
C SER A 10 -23.49 13.70 5.13
N HIS A 11 -22.78 12.57 5.02
CA HIS A 11 -21.73 12.27 5.99
C HIS A 11 -20.65 13.35 5.87
N ASN A 12 -20.68 14.27 6.83
CA ASN A 12 -19.55 15.11 7.22
C ASN A 12 -18.40 14.18 7.62
N ASN A 13 -17.64 13.65 6.66
CA ASN A 13 -16.32 13.05 6.88
C ASN A 13 -15.35 14.15 7.30
N LYS A 14 -15.60 14.77 8.45
CA LYS A 14 -14.67 15.75 9.04
C LYS A 14 -13.49 15.05 9.71
N ASP A 15 -13.61 13.76 10.01
CA ASP A 15 -12.67 13.08 10.88
C ASP A 15 -11.58 12.32 10.13
N ILE A 16 -11.76 11.96 8.85
CA ILE A 16 -10.73 11.37 7.98
C ILE A 16 -10.86 11.94 6.57
N TRP A 17 -9.77 12.54 6.09
CA TRP A 17 -9.66 13.06 4.72
C TRP A 17 -8.20 13.07 4.27
N VAL A 18 -7.95 13.21 2.96
CA VAL A 18 -6.62 13.12 2.33
C VAL A 18 -6.28 14.38 1.56
N ILE A 19 -7.19 14.85 0.71
CA ILE A 19 -7.01 16.05 -0.12
C ILE A 19 -8.33 16.80 -0.28
N SER A 20 -8.29 18.13 -0.20
CA SER A 20 -9.48 18.96 -0.40
C SER A 20 -9.81 19.14 -1.89
N GLU A 21 -10.95 19.77 -2.16
CA GLU A 21 -11.19 20.37 -3.47
C GLU A 21 -10.17 21.48 -3.75
N GLY A 22 -9.82 21.66 -5.02
CA GLY A 22 -8.89 22.68 -5.47
C GLY A 22 -9.57 24.04 -5.59
N ARG A 23 -8.91 25.08 -5.11
CA ARG A 23 -9.30 26.47 -5.33
C ARG A 23 -8.26 27.17 -6.19
N ILE A 24 -8.71 28.11 -7.02
CA ILE A 24 -7.78 29.03 -7.70
C ILE A 24 -7.12 29.88 -6.60
N SER A 25 -5.80 30.02 -6.69
CA SER A 25 -5.03 30.79 -5.75
C SER A 25 -4.38 31.97 -6.45
N ASP A 26 -4.56 33.15 -5.87
CA ASP A 26 -3.95 34.40 -6.34
C ASP A 26 -2.55 34.62 -5.74
N ILE A 27 -2.05 33.65 -4.97
CA ILE A 27 -0.73 33.72 -4.35
C ILE A 27 0.34 33.65 -5.43
N ASP A 28 1.19 34.65 -5.47
CA ASP A 28 2.33 34.70 -6.38
C ASP A 28 3.39 33.67 -5.96
N LEU A 29 3.46 32.57 -6.72
CA LEU A 29 4.45 31.52 -6.50
C LEU A 29 5.83 31.87 -7.07
N SER A 30 5.98 32.95 -7.85
CA SER A 30 7.26 33.32 -8.47
C SER A 30 8.35 33.69 -7.47
N GLY A 31 7.97 34.18 -6.29
CA GLY A 31 8.89 34.45 -5.17
C GLY A 31 9.16 33.24 -4.26
N VAL A 32 8.41 32.15 -4.43
CA VAL A 32 8.49 30.93 -3.60
C VAL A 32 9.18 29.79 -4.35
N ILE A 33 8.95 29.71 -5.66
CA ILE A 33 9.40 28.66 -6.55
C ILE A 33 10.47 29.25 -7.47
N GLY A 34 11.68 28.68 -7.44
CA GLY A 34 12.83 29.18 -8.21
C GLY A 34 12.76 28.93 -9.72
N GLU A 35 11.64 28.46 -10.24
CA GLU A 35 11.41 28.22 -11.67
C GLU A 35 10.25 29.07 -12.19
N LYS A 36 10.15 29.21 -13.52
CA LYS A 36 9.05 29.95 -14.14
C LYS A 36 7.72 29.27 -13.78
N VAL A 37 6.79 30.05 -13.22
CA VAL A 37 5.45 29.57 -12.87
C VAL A 37 4.43 30.35 -13.68
N ASP A 38 3.73 29.68 -14.58
CA ASP A 38 2.65 30.28 -15.37
C ASP A 38 1.30 30.07 -14.64
N GLY A 39 0.62 31.17 -14.34
CA GLY A 39 -0.70 31.15 -13.68
C GLY A 39 -1.84 30.78 -14.64
N PRO A 40 -3.03 30.40 -14.13
CA PRO A 40 -3.44 30.39 -12.72
C PRO A 40 -3.01 29.13 -11.95
N TYR A 41 -2.81 29.26 -10.63
CA TYR A 41 -2.42 28.16 -9.74
C TYR A 41 -3.64 27.55 -9.05
N LYS A 42 -3.60 26.24 -8.83
CA LYS A 42 -4.57 25.56 -7.96
C LYS A 42 -3.94 25.22 -6.63
N GLU A 43 -4.61 25.63 -5.56
CA GLU A 43 -4.25 25.30 -4.19
C GLU A 43 -5.23 24.25 -3.64
N TYR A 44 -4.68 23.27 -2.95
CA TYR A 44 -5.40 22.25 -2.20
C TYR A 44 -4.89 22.27 -0.76
N LYS A 45 -5.73 21.80 0.15
CA LYS A 45 -5.27 21.32 1.45
C LYS A 45 -5.04 19.82 1.36
N ILE A 46 -4.02 19.32 2.03
CA ILE A 46 -3.80 17.89 2.25
C ILE A 46 -3.67 17.60 3.74
N SER A 47 -4.14 16.45 4.18
CA SER A 47 -4.01 16.02 5.58
C SER A 47 -2.61 15.44 5.85
N ASP A 48 -2.34 15.04 7.09
CA ASP A 48 -1.11 14.30 7.43
C ASP A 48 -0.95 13.01 6.61
N ILE A 49 -2.05 12.27 6.39
CA ILE A 49 -2.05 11.06 5.54
C ILE A 49 -1.70 11.44 4.09
N GLY A 50 -2.34 12.49 3.55
CA GLY A 50 -2.04 12.97 2.20
C GLY A 50 -0.59 13.43 2.03
N ARG A 51 -0.06 14.16 3.02
CA ARG A 51 1.35 14.57 3.05
C ARG A 51 2.29 13.35 3.13
N TYR A 52 2.00 12.38 3.99
CA TYR A 52 2.78 11.15 4.12
C TYR A 52 2.84 10.36 2.79
N LEU A 53 1.70 10.18 2.12
CA LEU A 53 1.63 9.42 0.87
C LEU A 53 2.36 10.13 -0.30
N LEU A 54 2.41 11.46 -0.28
CA LEU A 54 3.10 12.28 -1.28
C LEU A 54 4.58 12.53 -0.95
N ASN A 55 5.00 12.30 0.30
CA ASN A 55 6.33 12.61 0.78
C ASN A 55 7.40 11.82 0.00
N PRO A 56 8.38 12.50 -0.65
CA PRO A 56 9.44 11.83 -1.39
C PRO A 56 10.59 11.33 -0.52
N HIS A 57 10.60 11.66 0.79
CA HIS A 57 11.66 11.30 1.71
C HIS A 57 11.52 9.87 2.24
N SER A 58 12.64 9.33 2.74
CA SER A 58 12.67 7.98 3.26
C SER A 58 11.80 7.80 4.49
N ILE A 59 11.19 6.62 4.59
CA ILE A 59 10.41 6.18 5.76
C ILE A 59 11.06 4.94 6.36
N GLU A 60 10.95 4.79 7.67
CA GLU A 60 11.34 3.56 8.35
C GLU A 60 10.09 2.70 8.58
N VAL A 61 10.19 1.41 8.26
CA VAL A 61 9.16 0.43 8.60
C VAL A 61 9.74 -0.73 9.37
N LYS A 62 9.01 -1.20 10.37
CA LYS A 62 9.39 -2.39 11.14
C LYS A 62 9.05 -3.64 10.33
N LYS A 63 10.03 -4.53 10.18
CA LYS A 63 9.85 -5.87 9.60
C LYS A 63 10.57 -6.91 10.44
N LYS A 64 10.09 -8.13 10.44
CA LYS A 64 10.72 -9.22 11.19
C LYS A 64 11.94 -9.73 10.43
N LEU A 65 13.13 -9.71 11.05
CA LEU A 65 14.31 -10.34 10.47
C LEU A 65 14.19 -11.86 10.63
N ILE A 66 14.24 -12.60 9.53
CA ILE A 66 14.05 -14.06 9.52
C ILE A 66 15.25 -14.84 8.98
N GLY A 67 16.24 -14.16 8.41
CA GLY A 67 17.41 -14.86 7.87
C GLY A 67 18.46 -13.96 7.25
N GLY A 68 19.37 -14.60 6.51
CA GLY A 68 20.40 -13.94 5.72
C GLY A 68 20.73 -14.72 4.44
N GLU A 69 21.05 -13.98 3.39
CA GLU A 69 21.62 -14.46 2.13
C GLU A 69 23.14 -14.20 2.15
N ILE A 70 23.92 -15.28 2.02
CA ILE A 70 25.38 -15.28 2.11
C ILE A 70 25.98 -15.42 0.71
N HIS A 71 26.77 -14.43 0.33
CA HIS A 71 27.52 -14.41 -0.92
C HIS A 71 28.99 -14.66 -0.61
N TYR A 72 29.54 -15.75 -1.13
CA TYR A 72 30.93 -16.15 -0.91
C TYR A 72 31.87 -15.49 -1.93
N MET A 73 33.12 -15.27 -1.54
CA MET A 73 34.19 -14.78 -2.42
C MET A 73 34.41 -15.77 -3.58
N GLN A 74 34.16 -15.33 -4.82
CA GLN A 74 34.43 -16.14 -6.00
C GLN A 74 35.94 -16.19 -6.26
N GLY A 75 36.64 -17.21 -5.74
CA GLY A 75 38.07 -17.34 -6.00
C GLY A 75 38.77 -18.61 -5.52
N ILE A 76 38.33 -19.23 -4.41
CA ILE A 76 39.14 -20.30 -3.78
C ILE A 76 38.46 -21.69 -3.86
N ILE A 77 37.14 -21.77 -4.06
CA ILE A 77 36.37 -23.04 -4.01
C ILE A 77 36.22 -23.71 -5.40
N LYS A 78 36.99 -23.31 -6.42
CA LYS A 78 36.89 -23.89 -7.78
C LYS A 78 37.37 -25.36 -7.91
N LYS A 79 37.79 -26.03 -6.84
CA LYS A 79 38.37 -27.39 -6.92
C LYS A 79 37.51 -28.55 -6.44
N ILE A 80 36.33 -28.35 -5.83
CA ILE A 80 35.55 -29.51 -5.33
C ILE A 80 34.06 -29.39 -5.69
N ARG A 81 33.70 -30.10 -6.77
CA ARG A 81 32.37 -30.62 -7.20
C ARG A 81 32.03 -30.30 -8.66
N LYS A 82 32.76 -30.95 -9.57
CA LYS A 82 32.16 -31.49 -10.79
C LYS A 82 31.63 -32.89 -10.45
N SER A 83 30.36 -32.99 -10.11
CA SER A 83 29.49 -34.15 -10.35
C SER A 83 28.25 -34.02 -9.48
N ILE A 84 27.13 -33.68 -10.12
CA ILE A 84 25.84 -34.38 -10.09
C ILE A 84 24.89 -33.48 -10.88
N HIS A 85 24.61 -33.91 -12.11
CA HIS A 85 23.60 -33.30 -12.97
C HIS A 85 22.27 -34.05 -12.79
N LYS A 86 21.16 -33.30 -12.93
CA LYS A 86 19.74 -33.71 -13.13
C LYS A 86 19.05 -34.20 -11.84
N THR A 87 17.92 -33.66 -11.38
CA THR A 87 16.67 -33.25 -12.05
C THR A 87 15.86 -32.27 -11.16
N LEU A 88 15.33 -31.14 -11.68
CA LEU A 88 14.17 -30.39 -11.12
C LEU A 88 13.63 -29.36 -12.16
N PRO A 89 12.33 -28.97 -12.09
CA PRO A 89 11.50 -28.53 -13.22
C PRO A 89 11.52 -27.01 -13.54
N ALA A 90 10.94 -26.69 -14.69
CA ALA A 90 11.26 -25.56 -15.56
C ALA A 90 10.66 -24.16 -15.22
N PHE A 91 10.21 -23.90 -13.99
CA PHE A 91 9.53 -22.62 -13.69
C PHE A 91 10.47 -21.48 -13.19
N LEU A 92 11.78 -21.72 -13.05
CA LEU A 92 12.76 -20.71 -12.62
C LEU A 92 13.56 -20.04 -13.76
N LYS A 93 13.18 -20.24 -15.02
CA LYS A 93 13.91 -19.66 -16.16
C LYS A 93 13.38 -18.28 -16.54
N LYS A 94 13.77 -17.23 -15.79
CA LYS A 94 13.86 -15.86 -16.32
C LYS A 94 14.75 -14.93 -15.47
N ARG A 95 16.05 -15.23 -15.43
CA ARG A 95 17.16 -14.26 -15.48
C ARG A 95 18.44 -15.04 -15.77
N LYS A 96 19.05 -14.83 -16.94
CA LYS A 96 20.42 -15.31 -17.21
C LYS A 96 21.36 -14.51 -16.31
N GLN A 97 21.78 -15.10 -15.20
CA GLN A 97 23.03 -14.75 -14.51
C GLN A 97 23.90 -16.00 -14.46
N ASN A 98 25.21 -15.79 -14.53
CA ASN A 98 26.26 -16.78 -14.69
C ASN A 98 26.13 -18.00 -13.75
N PRO A 99 26.59 -19.20 -14.17
CA PRO A 99 26.53 -20.43 -13.37
C PRO A 99 27.63 -20.49 -12.30
N SER A 100 27.76 -19.44 -11.49
CA SER A 100 28.76 -19.33 -10.41
C SER A 100 28.04 -19.27 -9.07
N LEU A 101 27.98 -20.40 -8.36
CA LEU A 101 27.52 -20.61 -6.98
C LEU A 101 26.35 -19.70 -6.53
N SER A 102 25.14 -20.27 -6.56
CA SER A 102 23.96 -19.64 -5.96
C SER A 102 24.25 -19.25 -4.51
N PRO A 103 23.85 -18.05 -4.07
CA PRO A 103 24.03 -17.60 -2.69
C PRO A 103 23.41 -18.61 -1.71
N GLU A 104 24.03 -18.79 -0.54
CA GLU A 104 23.44 -19.63 0.50
C GLU A 104 22.40 -18.82 1.27
N VAL A 105 21.18 -19.32 1.31
CA VAL A 105 20.10 -18.72 2.09
C VAL A 105 19.95 -19.49 3.40
N ILE A 106 20.13 -18.78 4.51
CA ILE A 106 19.95 -19.30 5.87
C ILE A 106 18.75 -18.58 6.46
N VAL A 107 17.66 -19.30 6.69
CA VAL A 107 16.41 -18.78 7.26
C VAL A 107 16.10 -19.53 8.53
N SER A 108 15.74 -18.81 9.59
CA SER A 108 15.20 -19.40 10.80
C SER A 108 13.85 -20.02 10.48
N ARG A 109 13.76 -21.34 10.69
CA ARG A 109 12.51 -22.08 10.54
C ARG A 109 11.64 -21.99 11.80
N TYR A 110 12.18 -21.39 12.87
CA TYR A 110 11.46 -21.19 14.10
C TYR A 110 10.57 -19.95 14.00
N LYS A 111 9.31 -20.16 13.58
CA LYS A 111 8.22 -19.18 13.74
C LYS A 111 7.71 -19.14 15.19
N MET A 112 8.61 -19.15 16.18
CA MET A 112 8.18 -18.90 17.56
C MET A 112 7.78 -17.43 17.67
N ARG A 113 6.50 -17.20 17.85
CA ARG A 113 5.92 -15.90 18.20
C ARG A 113 5.75 -15.89 19.71
N ILE A 114 6.43 -14.96 20.36
CA ILE A 114 6.08 -14.60 21.74
C ILE A 114 4.88 -13.65 21.58
N PRO A 115 3.68 -14.04 22.02
CA PRO A 115 2.53 -13.15 21.94
C PRO A 115 2.81 -11.89 22.75
N SER A 116 2.23 -10.76 22.33
CA SER A 116 2.31 -9.56 23.14
C SER A 116 1.65 -9.86 24.50
N MET A 117 2.38 -9.61 25.58
CA MET A 117 1.89 -9.88 26.92
C MET A 117 1.57 -8.54 27.59
N LYS A 118 0.39 -8.45 28.21
CA LYS A 118 0.07 -7.32 29.10
C LYS A 118 0.94 -7.32 30.37
N ASP A 119 1.50 -8.48 30.71
CA ASP A 119 2.37 -8.69 31.86
C ASP A 119 3.85 -8.69 31.43
N SER A 120 4.59 -7.65 31.86
CA SER A 120 6.00 -7.48 31.54
C SER A 120 6.90 -8.53 32.19
N GLU A 121 6.55 -9.07 33.36
CA GLU A 121 7.36 -10.11 34.00
C GLU A 121 7.24 -11.44 33.26
N LEU A 122 6.02 -11.78 32.83
CA LEU A 122 5.77 -12.94 31.98
C LEU A 122 6.47 -12.81 30.63
N GLU A 123 6.44 -11.62 30.03
CA GLU A 123 7.17 -11.33 28.79
C GLU A 123 8.68 -11.56 28.96
N VAL A 124 9.28 -11.02 30.03
CA VAL A 124 10.71 -11.23 30.34
C VAL A 124 11.00 -12.71 30.57
N HIS A 125 10.11 -13.46 31.22
CA HIS A 125 10.29 -14.89 31.46
C HIS A 125 10.24 -15.70 30.15
N LEU A 126 9.27 -15.44 29.28
CA LEU A 126 9.17 -16.08 27.97
C LEU A 126 10.36 -15.75 27.07
N ASN A 127 10.85 -14.52 27.12
CA ASN A 127 12.07 -14.13 26.42
C ASN A 127 13.29 -14.94 26.90
N LYS A 128 13.41 -15.22 28.21
CA LYS A 128 14.48 -16.08 28.73
C LYS A 128 14.39 -17.51 28.20
N ILE A 129 13.19 -18.09 28.16
CA ILE A 129 12.97 -19.43 27.59
C ILE A 129 13.34 -19.43 26.09
N TYR A 130 12.92 -18.41 25.36
CA TYR A 130 13.23 -18.25 23.95
C TYR A 130 14.74 -18.18 23.71
N ASP A 131 15.47 -17.37 24.48
CA ASP A 131 16.92 -17.24 24.37
C ASP A 131 17.64 -18.58 24.63
N GLN A 132 17.13 -19.42 25.53
CA GLN A 132 17.67 -20.77 25.76
C GLN A 132 17.44 -21.70 24.56
N LEU A 133 16.26 -21.66 23.96
CA LEU A 133 15.88 -22.52 22.82
C LEU A 133 16.57 -22.12 21.51
N LYS A 134 16.99 -20.85 21.38
CA LYS A 134 17.64 -20.30 20.19
C LYS A 134 18.90 -21.04 19.75
N SER A 135 19.65 -21.62 20.70
CA SER A 135 20.85 -22.43 20.43
C SER A 135 20.55 -23.73 19.65
N TYR A 136 19.31 -24.21 19.71
CA TYR A 136 18.86 -25.41 19.00
C TYR A 136 18.33 -25.10 17.59
N ASP A 137 18.17 -23.83 17.23
CA ASP A 137 17.78 -23.45 15.87
C ASP A 137 18.90 -23.78 14.87
N SER A 138 18.50 -24.46 13.79
CA SER A 138 19.35 -24.71 12.62
C SER A 138 19.99 -23.44 12.05
N PHE A 139 19.33 -22.29 12.22
CA PHE A 139 19.86 -20.98 11.85
C PHE A 139 21.14 -20.65 12.64
N SER A 140 21.08 -20.69 13.97
CA SER A 140 22.20 -20.38 14.86
C SER A 140 23.38 -21.29 14.57
N LYS A 141 23.14 -22.60 14.45
CA LYS A 141 24.19 -23.59 14.13
C LYS A 141 24.87 -23.32 12.78
N LYS A 142 24.11 -22.94 11.76
CA LYS A 142 24.69 -22.60 10.44
C LYS A 142 25.44 -21.28 10.47
N LEU A 143 24.94 -20.31 11.22
CA LEU A 143 25.56 -19.00 11.38
C LEU A 143 26.93 -19.12 12.06
N ASP A 144 27.06 -19.98 13.07
CA ASP A 144 28.31 -20.26 13.78
C ASP A 144 29.35 -20.99 12.91
N LEU A 145 28.91 -21.66 11.83
CA LEU A 145 29.78 -22.36 10.87
C LEU A 145 30.26 -21.45 9.73
N LEU A 146 29.80 -20.20 9.66
CA LEU A 146 30.24 -19.27 8.66
C LEU A 146 31.70 -18.88 8.89
N ASP A 147 32.47 -18.88 7.81
CA ASP A 147 33.88 -18.49 7.81
C ASP A 147 34.02 -17.07 7.20
N PRO A 148 34.13 -16.00 8.02
CA PRO A 148 34.07 -14.62 7.55
C PRO A 148 35.04 -14.26 6.41
N PRO A 149 36.31 -14.71 6.41
CA PRO A 149 37.26 -14.49 5.31
C PRO A 149 36.79 -14.98 3.94
N ASN A 150 35.91 -15.99 3.89
CA ASN A 150 35.40 -16.57 2.66
C ASN A 150 34.13 -15.88 2.15
N ILE A 151 33.60 -14.90 2.87
CA ILE A 151 32.32 -14.24 2.58
C ILE A 151 32.57 -12.85 1.97
N PHE A 152 31.99 -12.62 0.80
CA PHE A 152 31.98 -11.33 0.12
C PHE A 152 30.92 -10.39 0.70
N GLN A 153 29.72 -10.91 0.95
CA GLN A 153 28.59 -10.10 1.36
C GLN A 153 27.55 -10.93 2.11
N ILE A 154 26.89 -10.28 3.08
CA ILE A 154 25.71 -10.80 3.77
C ILE A 154 24.59 -9.79 3.58
N VAL A 155 23.41 -10.27 3.20
CA VAL A 155 22.18 -9.50 3.08
C VAL A 155 21.15 -10.09 4.04
N GLY A 156 20.51 -9.28 4.88
CA GLY A 156 19.43 -9.74 5.75
C GLY A 156 18.18 -10.08 4.95
N ILE A 157 17.39 -11.04 5.41
CA ILE A 157 16.08 -11.40 4.85
C ILE A 157 15.03 -11.07 5.91
N CYS A 158 14.09 -10.21 5.56
CA CYS A 158 12.98 -9.80 6.40
C CYS A 158 11.66 -10.34 5.82
N GLU A 159 10.77 -10.81 6.69
CA GLU A 159 9.39 -11.19 6.36
C GLU A 159 8.46 -10.03 6.76
N ASP A 160 7.52 -9.68 5.89
CA ASP A 160 6.40 -8.81 6.24
C ASP A 160 5.21 -9.62 6.75
N ILE A 161 4.22 -8.94 7.32
CA ILE A 161 3.01 -9.55 7.90
C ILE A 161 2.26 -10.43 6.89
N GLY A 162 2.32 -10.09 5.60
CA GLY A 162 1.69 -10.87 4.53
C GLY A 162 2.58 -12.00 3.99
N GLY A 163 3.65 -12.38 4.71
CA GLY A 163 4.59 -13.44 4.32
C GLY A 163 5.54 -13.07 3.17
N ASN A 164 5.58 -11.80 2.74
CA ASN A 164 6.45 -11.39 1.66
C ASN A 164 7.86 -11.14 2.18
N TYR A 165 8.85 -11.60 1.42
CA TYR A 165 10.26 -11.39 1.76
C TYR A 165 10.79 -10.08 1.18
N SER A 166 11.66 -9.44 1.94
CA SER A 166 12.42 -8.27 1.50
C SER A 166 13.84 -8.33 2.03
N TYR A 167 14.77 -7.76 1.26
CA TYR A 167 16.18 -7.76 1.62
C TYR A 167 16.55 -6.52 2.44
N LEU A 168 17.31 -6.74 3.51
CA LEU A 168 17.88 -5.70 4.36
C LEU A 168 19.37 -5.58 4.09
N LYS A 169 19.82 -4.40 3.67
CA LYS A 169 21.25 -4.10 3.54
C LYS A 169 21.86 -3.91 4.93
N LEU A 170 22.66 -4.88 5.36
CA LEU A 170 23.40 -4.81 6.62
C LEU A 170 24.69 -3.98 6.45
N GLN A 171 24.94 -3.11 7.43
CA GLN A 171 26.16 -2.29 7.53
C GLN A 171 27.23 -3.00 8.38
N GLY A 172 28.48 -2.55 8.28
CA GLY A 172 29.61 -3.09 9.05
C GLY A 172 30.43 -4.16 8.35
N SER A 173 31.40 -4.73 9.06
CA SER A 173 32.23 -5.87 8.61
C SER A 173 31.40 -7.15 8.49
N ILE A 174 31.95 -8.21 7.87
CA ILE A 174 31.25 -9.49 7.78
C ILE A 174 30.94 -10.06 9.17
N GLU A 175 31.89 -9.97 10.09
CA GLU A 175 31.74 -10.41 11.49
C GLU A 175 30.63 -9.63 12.21
N GLU A 176 30.56 -8.31 12.00
CA GLU A 176 29.49 -7.47 12.55
C GLU A 176 28.12 -7.86 11.98
N LYS A 177 28.04 -8.19 10.69
CA LYS A 177 26.81 -8.67 10.04
C LYS A 177 26.36 -10.02 10.58
N ILE A 178 27.29 -10.97 10.76
CA ILE A 178 27.01 -12.28 11.37
C ILE A 178 26.47 -12.07 12.79
N LYS A 179 27.15 -11.26 13.61
CA LYS A 179 26.72 -10.94 14.97
C LYS A 179 25.33 -10.27 15.00
N TYR A 180 25.07 -9.36 14.06
CA TYR A 180 23.77 -8.70 13.94
C TYR A 180 22.65 -9.69 13.62
N LEU A 181 22.86 -10.57 12.64
CA LEU A 181 21.90 -11.63 12.29
C LEU A 181 21.60 -12.50 13.51
N GLY A 182 22.64 -12.95 14.22
CA GLY A 182 22.50 -13.77 15.42
C GLY A 182 21.71 -13.05 16.52
N LYS A 183 21.96 -11.77 16.78
CA LYS A 183 21.28 -10.99 17.83
C LYS A 183 19.83 -10.62 17.48
N SER A 184 19.56 -10.36 16.20
CA SER A 184 18.32 -9.71 15.74
C SER A 184 17.34 -10.64 15.06
N ILE A 185 17.69 -11.93 14.87
CA ILE A 185 16.78 -12.92 14.31
C ILE A 185 15.47 -13.00 15.09
N ALA A 186 14.36 -13.13 14.37
CA ALA A 186 12.97 -13.10 14.85
C ALA A 186 12.55 -11.82 15.58
N LYS A 187 13.36 -10.76 15.58
CA LYS A 187 12.99 -9.44 16.11
C LYS A 187 12.56 -8.52 14.98
N ASP A 188 11.75 -7.53 15.34
CA ASP A 188 11.45 -6.43 14.45
C ASP A 188 12.67 -5.53 14.29
N VAL A 189 13.01 -5.23 13.04
CA VAL A 189 14.11 -4.37 12.64
C VAL A 189 13.60 -3.26 11.73
N GLY A 190 14.22 -2.09 11.86
CA GLY A 190 13.96 -0.95 10.99
C GLY A 190 14.47 -1.19 9.59
N VAL A 191 13.57 -1.07 8.60
CA VAL A 191 13.90 -1.12 7.18
C VAL A 191 13.56 0.23 6.56
N ILE A 192 14.58 0.89 6.01
CA ILE A 192 14.40 2.16 5.33
C ILE A 192 13.90 1.92 3.90
N LEU A 193 12.74 2.49 3.59
CA LEU A 193 12.21 2.60 2.23
C LEU A 193 12.47 4.01 1.72
N ASN A 194 12.67 4.15 0.41
CA ASN A 194 12.96 5.46 -0.19
C ASN A 194 11.83 6.47 0.00
N LYS A 195 10.58 6.01 0.04
CA LYS A 195 9.36 6.78 0.29
C LYS A 195 8.18 5.82 0.52
N ALA A 196 7.02 6.34 0.94
CA ALA A 196 5.81 5.54 1.13
C ALA A 196 5.31 4.87 -0.16
N TYR A 197 5.41 5.56 -1.30
CA TYR A 197 5.11 4.99 -2.61
C TYR A 197 6.22 4.03 -3.08
N VAL A 198 5.89 2.74 -3.20
CA VAL A 198 6.84 1.70 -3.59
C VAL A 198 6.92 1.60 -5.11
N ALA A 199 5.86 1.14 -5.76
CA ALA A 199 5.73 1.00 -7.21
C ALA A 199 4.29 0.64 -7.61
N GLU A 200 3.92 0.92 -8.87
CA GLU A 200 2.67 0.43 -9.50
C GLU A 200 1.37 0.71 -8.72
N GLY A 201 1.33 1.79 -7.94
CA GLY A 201 0.16 2.14 -7.13
C GLY A 201 0.19 1.55 -5.72
N LEU A 202 1.27 0.89 -5.30
CA LEU A 202 1.46 0.36 -3.95
C LEU A 202 2.10 1.39 -3.03
N TYR A 203 1.47 1.56 -1.87
CA TYR A 203 1.94 2.39 -0.77
C TYR A 203 2.11 1.55 0.49
N GLU A 204 3.20 1.80 1.20
CA GLU A 204 3.47 1.28 2.52
C GLU A 204 2.87 2.22 3.57
N LEU A 205 2.03 1.71 4.46
CA LEU A 205 1.34 2.52 5.47
C LEU A 205 1.96 2.40 6.86
N ARG A 206 2.77 1.36 7.14
CA ARG A 206 3.35 1.11 8.47
C ARG A 206 4.40 2.13 8.91
N GLY A 207 4.82 3.02 8.02
CA GLY A 207 5.71 4.14 8.35
C GLY A 207 4.96 5.38 8.84
N PHE A 208 3.62 5.38 8.83
CA PHE A 208 2.79 6.46 9.33
C PHE A 208 2.20 6.08 10.68
N ASP A 209 2.24 7.02 11.63
CA ASP A 209 1.57 6.87 12.92
C ASP A 209 0.12 7.33 12.80
N PHE A 210 -0.79 6.37 12.62
CA PHE A 210 -2.21 6.68 12.45
C PHE A 210 -2.86 7.21 13.72
N GLN A 211 -2.36 6.86 14.91
CA GLN A 211 -2.96 7.28 16.18
C GLN A 211 -2.70 8.77 16.48
N SER A 212 -1.64 9.35 15.91
CA SER A 212 -1.38 10.79 16.00
C SER A 212 -2.09 11.62 14.92
N TYR A 213 -2.85 10.98 14.03
CA TYR A 213 -3.59 11.69 12.99
C TYR A 213 -4.57 12.71 13.58
N ASN A 214 -4.49 13.95 13.11
CA ASN A 214 -5.41 15.01 13.50
C ASN A 214 -6.08 15.62 12.27
N PRO A 215 -7.41 15.52 12.11
CA PRO A 215 -8.12 16.04 10.95
C PRO A 215 -8.05 17.57 10.82
N ALA A 216 -7.74 18.29 11.90
CA ALA A 216 -7.59 19.75 11.88
C ALA A 216 -6.24 20.21 11.30
N VAL A 217 -5.22 19.34 11.30
CA VAL A 217 -3.90 19.64 10.73
C VAL A 217 -3.98 19.50 9.21
N SER A 218 -3.48 20.53 8.51
CA SER A 218 -3.46 20.53 7.05
C SER A 218 -2.25 21.25 6.50
N TYR A 219 -1.81 20.81 5.34
CA TYR A 219 -0.69 21.37 4.59
C TYR A 219 -1.18 21.89 3.24
N ARG A 220 -0.41 22.80 2.67
CA ARG A 220 -0.80 23.50 1.45
C ARG A 220 -0.09 22.87 0.27
N LEU A 221 -0.86 22.31 -0.63
CA LEU A 221 -0.41 21.71 -1.86
C LEU A 221 -0.76 22.66 -3.01
N PHE A 222 0.24 23.01 -3.82
CA PHE A 222 0.07 23.83 -5.00
C PHE A 222 0.33 23.03 -6.25
N SER A 223 -0.50 23.26 -7.24
CA SER A 223 -0.45 22.67 -8.56
C SER A 223 -0.42 23.76 -9.61
N TYR A 224 0.54 23.70 -10.52
CA TYR A 224 0.84 24.78 -11.46
C TYR A 224 1.44 24.24 -12.76
N ASN A 225 1.53 25.10 -13.76
CA ASN A 225 2.22 24.80 -15.01
C ASN A 225 3.49 25.66 -15.09
N ASN A 226 4.61 25.09 -15.52
CA ASN A 226 5.85 25.84 -15.73
C ASN A 226 6.12 26.18 -17.21
N GLY A 227 5.08 26.07 -18.04
CA GLY A 227 5.12 26.27 -19.50
C GLY A 227 5.49 25.01 -20.29
N LYS A 228 5.97 23.95 -19.64
CA LYS A 228 6.31 22.66 -20.27
C LYS A 228 5.45 21.53 -19.75
N GLU A 229 5.34 21.44 -18.43
CA GLU A 229 4.65 20.36 -17.76
C GLU A 229 3.90 20.85 -16.52
N HIS A 230 2.92 20.04 -16.13
CA HIS A 230 2.20 20.25 -14.90
C HIS A 230 3.04 19.77 -13.73
N LYS A 231 3.20 20.62 -12.72
CA LYS A 231 3.99 20.38 -11.51
C LYS A 231 3.16 20.61 -10.28
N ALA A 232 3.61 20.03 -9.18
CA ALA A 232 3.04 20.31 -7.88
C ALA A 232 4.09 20.33 -6.77
N CYS A 233 3.82 21.06 -5.70
CA CYS A 233 4.68 21.14 -4.53
C CYS A 233 3.88 21.36 -3.25
N VAL A 234 4.40 20.87 -2.14
CA VAL A 234 3.86 21.14 -0.81
C VAL A 234 4.65 22.28 -0.18
N LEU A 235 3.95 23.23 0.41
CA LEU A 235 4.54 24.38 1.10
C LEU A 235 4.45 24.21 2.61
N THR A 236 5.47 24.72 3.30
CA THR A 236 5.48 24.91 4.75
C THR A 236 4.56 26.05 5.17
N SER A 237 4.32 26.19 6.47
CA SER A 237 3.58 27.34 7.04
C SER A 237 4.24 28.70 6.75
N LEU A 238 5.54 28.71 6.43
CA LEU A 238 6.30 29.92 6.10
C LEU A 238 6.36 30.21 4.59
N ASN A 239 5.50 29.58 3.78
CA ASN A 239 5.48 29.72 2.32
C ASN A 239 6.80 29.32 1.66
N GLN A 240 7.50 28.32 2.19
CA GLN A 240 8.68 27.74 1.56
C GLN A 240 8.32 26.38 0.96
N VAL A 241 8.94 26.01 -0.16
CA VAL A 241 8.74 24.67 -0.72
C VAL A 241 9.32 23.64 0.24
N GLU A 242 8.44 22.79 0.76
CA GLU A 242 8.84 21.65 1.59
C GLU A 242 9.34 20.51 0.71
N PHE A 243 8.58 20.17 -0.33
CA PHE A 243 9.00 19.21 -1.36
C PHE A 243 8.19 19.36 -2.65
N TYR A 244 8.79 18.91 -3.76
CA TYR A 244 8.14 18.82 -5.06
C TYR A 244 7.55 17.43 -5.29
N ILE A 245 6.43 17.37 -6.00
CA ILE A 245 5.82 16.14 -6.48
C ILE A 245 6.26 15.94 -7.92
N THR A 246 7.13 14.95 -8.13
CA THR A 246 7.73 14.66 -9.44
C THR A 246 6.86 13.76 -10.32
N ASP A 247 5.90 13.04 -9.74
CA ASP A 247 4.99 12.14 -10.44
C ASP A 247 3.53 12.58 -10.26
N ASN A 248 2.95 13.13 -11.32
CA ASN A 248 1.56 13.59 -11.35
C ASN A 248 0.54 12.46 -11.08
N HIS A 249 0.91 11.19 -11.27
CA HIS A 249 0.01 10.07 -10.92
C HIS A 249 -0.24 9.98 -9.41
N LEU A 250 0.68 10.45 -8.58
CA LEU A 250 0.51 10.42 -7.13
C LEU A 250 -0.63 11.34 -6.69
N LEU A 251 -0.76 12.53 -7.31
CA LEU A 251 -1.90 13.42 -7.05
C LEU A 251 -3.22 12.76 -7.45
N LYS A 252 -3.24 12.08 -8.60
CA LYS A 252 -4.42 11.32 -9.02
C LYS A 252 -4.82 10.27 -7.99
N HIS A 253 -3.87 9.57 -7.39
CA HIS A 253 -4.16 8.62 -6.30
C HIS A 253 -4.77 9.31 -5.08
N MET A 254 -4.32 10.52 -4.72
CA MET A 254 -4.90 11.25 -3.58
C MET A 254 -6.38 11.59 -3.83
N PHE A 255 -6.71 12.09 -5.03
CA PHE A 255 -8.09 12.39 -5.39
C PHE A 255 -8.97 11.14 -5.41
N LEU A 256 -8.45 10.03 -5.93
CA LEU A 256 -9.18 8.75 -5.96
C LEU A 256 -9.41 8.22 -4.54
N LEU A 257 -8.42 8.31 -3.65
CA LEU A 257 -8.56 7.87 -2.26
C LEU A 257 -9.58 8.73 -1.49
N GLU A 258 -9.47 10.06 -1.59
CA GLU A 258 -10.45 10.98 -1.01
C GLU A 258 -11.86 10.65 -1.47
N GLN A 259 -12.01 10.39 -2.76
CA GLN A 259 -13.27 10.01 -3.33
C GLN A 259 -13.78 8.66 -2.79
N SER A 260 -12.92 7.65 -2.68
CA SER A 260 -13.30 6.37 -2.06
C SER A 260 -13.71 6.54 -0.61
N LEU A 261 -13.03 7.38 0.17
CA LEU A 261 -13.41 7.67 1.55
C LEU A 261 -14.78 8.33 1.66
N LYS A 262 -15.10 9.28 0.77
CA LYS A 262 -16.42 9.93 0.73
C LYS A 262 -17.54 9.00 0.27
N ALA A 263 -17.26 8.15 -0.73
CA ALA A 263 -18.28 7.34 -1.38
C ALA A 263 -18.49 5.96 -0.73
N ASN A 264 -17.48 5.43 -0.02
CA ASN A 264 -17.52 4.13 0.62
C ASN A 264 -17.41 4.26 2.16
N PRO A 265 -18.54 4.28 2.88
CA PRO A 265 -18.56 4.36 4.34
C PRO A 265 -17.79 3.23 5.02
N SER A 266 -17.76 2.03 4.42
CA SER A 266 -17.06 0.90 5.02
C SER A 266 -15.54 1.06 4.92
N LEU A 267 -15.00 1.64 3.84
CA LEU A 267 -13.57 1.98 3.77
C LEU A 267 -13.24 3.10 4.76
N CYS A 268 -14.06 4.14 4.82
CA CYS A 268 -13.90 5.24 5.77
C CYS A 268 -13.83 4.70 7.20
N LYS A 269 -14.74 3.79 7.55
CA LYS A 269 -14.75 3.17 8.88
C LYS A 269 -13.46 2.44 9.21
N VAL A 270 -12.85 1.76 8.24
CA VAL A 270 -11.55 1.10 8.48
C VAL A 270 -10.45 2.12 8.76
N PHE A 271 -10.42 3.25 8.06
CA PHE A 271 -9.46 4.32 8.40
C PHE A 271 -9.70 4.91 9.79
N GLU A 272 -10.95 5.06 10.22
CA GLU A 272 -11.28 5.47 11.59
C GLU A 272 -10.78 4.46 12.63
N LEU A 273 -10.90 3.16 12.36
CA LEU A 273 -10.34 2.12 13.23
C LEU A 273 -8.81 2.25 13.30
N CYS A 274 -8.16 2.56 12.19
CA CYS A 274 -6.72 2.77 12.15
C CYS A 274 -6.30 3.97 13.01
N THR A 275 -7.00 5.09 12.91
CA THR A 275 -6.69 6.28 13.72
C THR A 275 -7.10 6.12 15.18
N GLY A 276 -8.12 5.31 15.47
CA GLY A 276 -8.50 4.91 16.83
C GLY A 276 -7.56 3.89 17.48
N GLY A 277 -6.60 3.32 16.73
CA GLY A 277 -5.69 2.28 17.22
C GLY A 277 -6.32 0.88 17.31
N GLU A 278 -7.55 0.70 16.83
CA GLU A 278 -8.26 -0.58 16.76
C GLU A 278 -7.81 -1.42 15.55
N ALA A 279 -7.16 -0.80 14.56
CA ALA A 279 -6.59 -1.47 13.41
C ALA A 279 -5.17 -0.96 13.07
N ASN A 280 -4.34 -1.86 12.56
CA ASN A 280 -3.00 -1.56 12.06
C ASN A 280 -3.00 -1.60 10.53
N PRO A 281 -2.91 -0.46 9.84
CA PRO A 281 -2.87 -0.42 8.39
C PRO A 281 -1.51 -0.88 7.86
N ILE A 282 -1.54 -1.66 6.78
CA ILE A 282 -0.36 -2.31 6.22
C ILE A 282 -0.01 -1.71 4.86
N LYS A 283 -0.89 -1.88 3.87
CA LYS A 283 -0.64 -1.49 2.48
C LYS A 283 -1.89 -0.88 1.87
N LEU A 284 -1.70 0.19 1.09
CA LEU A 284 -2.72 0.77 0.24
C LEU A 284 -2.33 0.52 -1.22
N PHE A 285 -3.27 0.07 -2.04
CA PHE A 285 -3.00 -0.27 -3.44
C PHE A 285 -4.05 0.28 -4.39
N PHE A 286 -3.58 0.94 -5.47
CA PHE A 286 -4.40 1.46 -6.56
C PHE A 286 -4.27 0.55 -7.78
N ASN A 287 -5.22 -0.39 -7.92
CA ASN A 287 -5.19 -1.41 -8.96
C ASN A 287 -6.04 -1.04 -10.18
N LYS A 288 -5.44 -0.98 -11.37
CA LYS A 288 -6.17 -0.79 -12.63
C LYS A 288 -6.70 -2.08 -13.25
N LYS A 289 -6.22 -3.25 -12.80
CA LYS A 289 -6.58 -4.57 -13.31
C LYS A 289 -7.24 -5.38 -12.20
N LEU A 290 -8.55 -5.21 -12.06
CA LEU A 290 -9.34 -6.05 -11.17
C LEU A 290 -9.66 -7.37 -11.87
N GLU A 291 -9.57 -8.48 -11.14
CA GLU A 291 -9.94 -9.82 -11.65
C GLU A 291 -11.47 -10.03 -11.66
N ILE A 292 -12.24 -9.00 -11.29
CA ILE A 292 -13.70 -9.05 -11.25
C ILE A 292 -14.22 -8.88 -12.68
N ASP A 293 -14.97 -9.88 -13.15
CA ASP A 293 -15.66 -9.86 -14.44
C ASP A 293 -17.16 -9.56 -14.23
N TYR A 294 -17.53 -8.28 -14.24
CA TYR A 294 -18.92 -7.84 -14.09
C TYR A 294 -19.84 -8.28 -15.25
N ALA A 295 -19.29 -8.80 -16.35
CA ALA A 295 -20.11 -9.42 -17.39
C ALA A 295 -20.73 -10.74 -16.89
N LYS A 296 -20.01 -11.47 -16.03
CA LYS A 296 -20.43 -12.77 -15.48
C LYS A 296 -21.07 -12.68 -14.10
N SER A 297 -20.80 -11.59 -13.37
CA SER A 297 -21.40 -11.35 -12.06
C SER A 297 -22.84 -10.78 -12.14
N PRO A 298 -23.59 -10.80 -11.04
CA PRO A 298 -24.75 -9.94 -10.86
C PRO A 298 -24.39 -8.46 -11.08
N LEU A 299 -25.35 -7.65 -11.51
CA LEU A 299 -25.11 -6.20 -11.63
C LEU A 299 -24.82 -5.61 -10.24
N PRO A 300 -23.91 -4.63 -10.13
CA PRO A 300 -23.67 -3.94 -8.86
C PRO A 300 -24.93 -3.25 -8.34
N ALA A 301 -25.03 -3.09 -7.00
CA ALA A 301 -26.23 -2.60 -6.31
C ALA A 301 -26.76 -1.28 -6.91
N ILE A 302 -25.88 -0.33 -7.19
CA ILE A 302 -26.23 0.96 -7.81
C ILE A 302 -27.04 0.78 -9.11
N TYR A 303 -26.68 -0.19 -9.96
CA TYR A 303 -27.43 -0.46 -11.18
C TYR A 303 -28.71 -1.23 -10.93
N GLN A 304 -28.72 -2.16 -9.97
CA GLN A 304 -29.94 -2.85 -9.60
C GLN A 304 -31.01 -1.86 -9.10
N ASP A 305 -30.60 -0.89 -8.29
CA ASP A 305 -31.50 0.11 -7.71
C ASP A 305 -32.00 1.07 -8.80
N VAL A 306 -31.11 1.61 -9.62
CA VAL A 306 -31.48 2.50 -10.74
C VAL A 306 -32.43 1.81 -11.73
N LEU A 307 -32.17 0.55 -12.10
CA LEU A 307 -33.03 -0.18 -13.04
C LEU A 307 -34.41 -0.48 -12.44
N LYS A 308 -34.49 -0.75 -11.13
CA LYS A 308 -35.77 -0.91 -10.42
C LYS A 308 -36.56 0.40 -10.38
N THR A 309 -35.91 1.52 -10.08
CA THR A 309 -36.56 2.84 -9.98
C THR A 309 -37.11 3.32 -11.31
N HIS A 310 -36.43 3.05 -12.41
CA HIS A 310 -36.81 3.54 -13.74
C HIS A 310 -37.62 2.53 -14.58
N ASN A 311 -38.02 1.38 -14.00
CA ASN A 311 -38.79 0.32 -14.67
C ASN A 311 -38.27 -0.04 -16.08
N THR A 312 -36.95 -0.11 -16.21
CA THR A 312 -36.27 -0.35 -17.49
C THR A 312 -36.41 -1.82 -17.91
N GLY A 313 -36.69 -2.06 -19.19
CA GLY A 313 -36.87 -3.41 -19.76
C GLY A 313 -35.66 -4.34 -19.64
N SER A 314 -35.87 -5.64 -19.83
CA SER A 314 -34.87 -6.71 -19.66
C SER A 314 -33.59 -6.52 -20.48
N ASN A 315 -33.66 -5.86 -21.64
CA ASN A 315 -32.52 -5.62 -22.53
C ASN A 315 -31.51 -4.58 -22.01
N SER A 316 -31.86 -3.74 -21.03
CA SER A 316 -30.95 -2.72 -20.48
C SER A 316 -29.69 -3.33 -19.86
N ARG A 317 -29.80 -4.55 -19.31
CA ARG A 317 -28.66 -5.27 -18.71
C ARG A 317 -27.57 -5.60 -19.73
N ASN A 318 -27.95 -5.91 -20.97
CA ASN A 318 -27.02 -6.25 -22.06
C ASN A 318 -26.20 -5.05 -22.52
N LEU A 319 -26.73 -3.83 -22.35
CA LEU A 319 -26.02 -2.58 -22.66
C LEU A 319 -25.06 -2.16 -21.53
N ILE A 320 -25.40 -2.45 -20.28
CA ILE A 320 -24.63 -2.02 -19.10
C ILE A 320 -23.44 -2.94 -18.86
N LYS A 321 -23.65 -4.26 -18.83
CA LYS A 321 -22.64 -5.24 -18.41
C LYS A 321 -21.28 -5.11 -19.12
N PRO A 322 -21.21 -4.95 -20.46
CA PRO A 322 -19.93 -4.82 -21.14
C PRO A 322 -19.12 -3.62 -20.67
N ILE A 323 -19.79 -2.52 -20.32
CA ILE A 323 -19.17 -1.25 -19.97
C ILE A 323 -18.51 -1.31 -18.59
N LEU A 324 -19.07 -2.07 -17.64
CA LEU A 324 -18.63 -2.11 -16.24
C LEU A 324 -17.19 -2.62 -16.04
N ASN A 325 -16.65 -3.33 -17.02
CA ASN A 325 -15.29 -3.86 -16.95
C ASN A 325 -14.21 -2.85 -17.43
N TYR A 326 -14.61 -1.70 -18.00
CA TYR A 326 -13.70 -0.70 -18.54
C TYR A 326 -13.51 0.49 -17.60
N LEU A 327 -12.32 1.11 -17.60
CA LEU A 327 -12.02 2.32 -16.82
C LEU A 327 -12.36 2.21 -15.31
N GLN A 328 -12.29 1.01 -14.76
CA GLN A 328 -12.38 0.74 -13.35
C GLN A 328 -11.01 0.87 -12.67
N ILE A 329 -11.04 1.28 -11.40
CA ILE A 329 -9.87 1.31 -10.53
C ILE A 329 -10.28 0.82 -9.14
N GLY A 330 -9.56 -0.18 -8.66
CA GLY A 330 -9.69 -0.67 -7.29
C GLY A 330 -8.77 0.09 -6.37
N ILE A 331 -9.28 0.52 -5.22
CA ILE A 331 -8.50 1.06 -4.11
C ILE A 331 -8.61 0.06 -2.97
N SER A 332 -7.52 -0.63 -2.68
CA SER A 332 -7.46 -1.70 -1.69
C SER A 332 -6.64 -1.27 -0.49
N LEU A 333 -7.21 -1.40 0.70
CA LEU A 333 -6.53 -1.24 1.98
C LEU A 333 -6.38 -2.60 2.66
N ASN A 334 -5.15 -2.95 3.02
CA ASN A 334 -4.84 -4.10 3.86
C ASN A 334 -4.54 -3.65 5.28
N TYR A 335 -5.11 -4.33 6.27
CA TYR A 335 -4.97 -4.00 7.68
C TYR A 335 -5.11 -5.25 8.57
N MET A 336 -4.72 -5.13 9.83
CA MET A 336 -4.99 -6.11 10.89
C MET A 336 -5.80 -5.45 11.99
N LEU A 337 -6.62 -6.22 12.70
CA LEU A 337 -7.28 -5.74 13.91
C LEU A 337 -6.31 -5.86 15.10
N ALA A 338 -6.36 -4.89 16.02
CA ALA A 338 -5.48 -4.87 17.19
C ALA A 338 -5.80 -5.99 18.20
N ASP A 339 -7.08 -6.38 18.31
CA ASP A 339 -7.54 -7.43 19.23
C ASP A 339 -7.23 -8.86 18.74
N ASP A 340 -6.83 -9.02 17.48
CA ASP A 340 -6.50 -10.31 16.86
C ASP A 340 -5.03 -10.70 17.07
N ASP A 341 -4.48 -10.49 18.27
CA ASP A 341 -3.12 -10.94 18.67
C ASP A 341 -2.90 -12.46 18.49
N LYS A 342 -3.99 -13.21 18.25
CA LYS A 342 -4.01 -14.66 18.03
C LYS A 342 -4.11 -15.08 16.56
N ASP A 343 -4.46 -14.19 15.64
CA ASP A 343 -4.66 -14.53 14.23
C ASP A 343 -3.92 -13.52 13.35
N ASP A 344 -2.96 -13.99 12.54
CA ASP A 344 -2.24 -13.19 11.54
C ASP A 344 -3.13 -12.75 10.36
N ARG A 345 -4.41 -12.60 10.64
CA ARG A 345 -5.45 -12.38 9.67
C ARG A 345 -5.30 -10.98 9.13
N THR A 346 -4.89 -10.92 7.88
CA THR A 346 -4.89 -9.67 7.13
C THR A 346 -6.25 -9.50 6.50
N PHE A 347 -6.93 -8.41 6.84
CA PHE A 347 -8.17 -7.98 6.23
C PHE A 347 -7.89 -7.09 5.03
N THR A 348 -8.70 -7.24 4.00
CA THR A 348 -8.62 -6.43 2.78
C THR A 348 -9.98 -5.77 2.52
N HIS A 349 -9.97 -4.44 2.39
CA HIS A 349 -11.12 -3.65 2.00
C HIS A 349 -10.87 -3.02 0.64
N ILE A 350 -11.77 -3.20 -0.33
CA ILE A 350 -11.61 -2.73 -1.70
C ILE A 350 -12.79 -1.84 -2.09
N SER A 351 -12.49 -0.60 -2.49
CA SER A 351 -13.43 0.25 -3.22
C SER A 351 -13.19 0.11 -4.71
N VAL A 352 -14.22 -0.26 -5.48
CA VAL A 352 -14.16 -0.26 -6.94
C VAL A 352 -14.76 1.04 -7.44
N LEU A 353 -13.91 1.96 -7.90
CA LEU A 353 -14.36 3.19 -8.55
C LEU A 353 -14.46 2.97 -10.06
N HIS A 354 -15.49 3.55 -10.67
CA HIS A 354 -15.70 3.51 -12.11
C HIS A 354 -15.76 4.92 -12.69
N ASP A 355 -14.99 5.16 -13.75
CA ASP A 355 -14.96 6.44 -14.43
C ASP A 355 -16.26 6.65 -15.23
N LEU A 356 -16.93 7.79 -15.03
CA LEU A 356 -18.19 8.09 -15.69
C LEU A 356 -18.05 8.11 -17.22
N ARG A 357 -16.85 8.37 -17.76
CA ARG A 357 -16.58 8.32 -19.20
C ARG A 357 -16.88 6.95 -19.82
N ALA A 358 -16.81 5.88 -19.04
CA ALA A 358 -17.20 4.55 -19.51
C ALA A 358 -18.69 4.51 -19.88
N LEU A 359 -19.54 5.32 -19.24
CA LEU A 359 -20.99 5.32 -19.43
C LEU A 359 -21.46 6.16 -20.63
N GLU A 360 -20.57 6.81 -21.36
CA GLU A 360 -20.95 7.63 -22.53
C GLU A 360 -21.82 6.86 -23.56
N PRO A 361 -21.61 5.56 -23.85
CA PRO A 361 -22.50 4.81 -24.73
C PRO A 361 -23.95 4.69 -24.21
N LEU A 362 -24.17 4.82 -22.89
CA LEU A 362 -25.50 4.81 -22.28
C LEU A 362 -26.24 6.13 -22.45
N ARG A 363 -25.53 7.24 -22.71
CA ARG A 363 -26.14 8.57 -22.79
C ARG A 363 -27.24 8.68 -23.84
N LYS A 364 -27.14 7.93 -24.94
CA LYS A 364 -28.16 7.87 -26.01
C LYS A 364 -29.17 6.74 -25.81
N ASN A 365 -28.72 5.59 -25.30
CA ASN A 365 -29.52 4.36 -25.27
C ASN A 365 -30.30 4.16 -23.97
N LEU A 366 -29.78 4.70 -22.86
CA LEU A 366 -30.36 4.65 -21.52
C LEU A 366 -30.09 5.99 -20.78
N PRO A 367 -30.62 7.12 -21.27
CA PRO A 367 -30.31 8.45 -20.74
C PRO A 367 -30.68 8.62 -19.26
N ASP A 368 -31.79 8.03 -18.81
CA ASP A 368 -32.22 8.09 -17.41
C ASP A 368 -31.27 7.34 -16.49
N VAL A 369 -30.78 6.17 -16.93
CA VAL A 369 -29.78 5.39 -16.19
C VAL A 369 -28.46 6.16 -16.11
N TYR A 370 -28.01 6.74 -17.23
CA TYR A 370 -26.82 7.59 -17.24
C TYR A 370 -26.96 8.75 -16.26
N ALA A 371 -28.07 9.49 -16.33
CA ALA A 371 -28.31 10.65 -15.47
C ALA A 371 -28.39 10.26 -13.98
N ALA A 372 -29.04 9.13 -13.67
CA ALA A 372 -29.14 8.63 -12.31
C ALA A 372 -27.76 8.24 -11.74
N VAL A 373 -26.96 7.45 -12.46
CA VAL A 373 -25.62 7.06 -12.01
C VAL A 373 -24.68 8.26 -11.95
N ALA A 374 -24.75 9.18 -12.92
CA ALA A 374 -23.94 10.39 -12.93
C ALA A 374 -24.13 11.23 -11.67
N LYS A 375 -25.33 11.28 -11.08
CA LYS A 375 -25.58 12.00 -9.81
C LYS A 375 -24.76 11.45 -8.64
N HIS A 376 -24.35 10.19 -8.67
CA HIS A 376 -23.46 9.60 -7.67
C HIS A 376 -21.97 9.90 -7.93
N GLY A 377 -21.65 10.53 -9.07
CA GLY A 377 -20.28 10.77 -9.48
C GLY A 377 -19.70 12.07 -8.91
N PHE A 378 -18.58 11.96 -8.19
CA PHE A 378 -17.82 13.11 -7.68
C PHE A 378 -16.84 13.62 -8.73
N ILE A 379 -16.78 14.93 -8.92
CA ILE A 379 -15.88 15.57 -9.87
C ILE A 379 -14.57 15.90 -9.15
N THR A 380 -13.46 15.43 -9.71
CA THR A 380 -12.11 15.76 -9.27
C THR A 380 -11.29 16.21 -10.47
N ASP A 381 -10.10 16.75 -10.24
CA ASP A 381 -9.17 17.05 -11.33
C ASP A 381 -8.69 15.79 -12.08
N SER A 382 -8.92 14.60 -11.51
CA SER A 382 -8.60 13.32 -12.15
C SER A 382 -9.73 12.74 -13.01
N GLY A 383 -10.90 13.37 -13.00
CA GLY A 383 -12.12 12.91 -13.68
C GLY A 383 -13.31 12.81 -12.74
N ARG A 384 -14.42 12.30 -13.27
CA ARG A 384 -15.65 12.05 -12.51
C ARG A 384 -15.80 10.56 -12.30
N PHE A 385 -15.65 10.08 -11.08
CA PHE A 385 -15.82 8.67 -10.75
C PHE A 385 -17.05 8.49 -9.88
N TYR A 386 -17.54 7.27 -9.73
CA TYR A 386 -18.51 6.89 -8.72
C TYR A 386 -18.12 5.52 -8.13
N LEU A 387 -18.63 5.20 -6.93
CA LEU A 387 -18.42 3.88 -6.34
C LEU A 387 -19.30 2.86 -7.07
N LEU A 388 -18.65 1.93 -7.76
CA LEU A 388 -19.32 0.82 -8.43
C LEU A 388 -19.65 -0.29 -7.43
N ASP A 389 -18.68 -0.63 -6.58
CA ASP A 389 -18.77 -1.78 -5.68
C ASP A 389 -17.84 -1.62 -4.46
N SER A 390 -18.14 -2.35 -3.38
CA SER A 390 -17.34 -2.41 -2.16
C SER A 390 -17.16 -3.87 -1.76
N ILE A 391 -15.91 -4.33 -1.66
CA ILE A 391 -15.58 -5.74 -1.46
C ILE A 391 -14.69 -5.87 -0.22
N ASN A 392 -15.09 -6.79 0.67
CA ASN A 392 -14.38 -7.07 1.91
C ASN A 392 -13.95 -8.53 1.90
N GLY A 393 -12.71 -8.79 2.30
CA GLY A 393 -12.17 -10.12 2.43
C GLY A 393 -11.14 -10.20 3.53
N TYR A 394 -10.71 -11.41 3.84
CA TYR A 394 -9.59 -11.65 4.73
C TYR A 394 -8.81 -12.85 4.22
N ASN A 395 -7.50 -12.83 4.44
CA ASN A 395 -6.64 -13.97 4.22
C ASN A 395 -6.24 -14.55 5.57
N ASN A 396 -6.36 -15.87 5.70
CA ASN A 396 -5.70 -16.60 6.77
C ASN A 396 -4.25 -16.82 6.30
N ALA A 397 -3.29 -16.26 7.01
CA ALA A 397 -1.87 -16.40 6.70
C ALA A 397 -1.33 -17.79 7.07
#